data_AF-X1UT73-F1
#
_entry.id   AF-X1UT73-F1
#
_cell.length_a   1.000
_cell.length_b   1.000
_cell.length_c   1.000
_cell.angle_alpha   90.00
_cell.angle_beta   90.00
_cell.angle_gamma   90.00
#
_symmetry.space_group_name_H-M   'P 1'
#
loop_
_entity.id
_entity.type
_entity.pdbx_description
1 polymer ?
#
loop_
_entity_poly.entity_id
_entity_poly.type
_entity_poly.pdbx_seq_one_letter_code
_entity_poly.pdbx_strand_id
1 'polypeptide(L)'
;MDNARKICDLDEIPIQEAFLGTCTNARLDDLLIAASILEGKKVKTGVQFFVAPASREIYLEALKKGAIQTFVEAGATILSCSCGPCLGKGQGIPADGWNVISTANRNFLGRMGNKKSFVYLASPATVAASAIAGKIVDPRSYLKGDIKKTTSLLELESRIKQTKTLVISSSEDRKINNAWNYSDIDDFNTDQMFAGSLTYDIKSADGEKIVSHLFKGLDESFA
;
A
#
# COMPACT_ATOMS: atom_id res chain seq x y z
N MET A 1 8.81 7.99 10.50
CA MET A 1 8.92 8.33 9.07
C MET A 1 8.43 9.76 8.97
N ASP A 2 9.27 10.71 9.37
CA ASP A 2 8.76 11.94 9.99
C ASP A 2 9.08 13.20 9.17
N ASN A 3 9.48 13.01 7.90
CA ASN A 3 9.88 14.08 6.99
C ASN A 3 8.85 14.26 5.86
N ALA A 4 7.58 14.47 6.22
CA ALA A 4 6.53 14.78 5.24
C ALA A 4 6.66 16.23 4.76
N ARG A 5 6.61 16.45 3.44
CA ARG A 5 6.68 17.77 2.82
C ARG A 5 5.56 17.90 1.79
N LYS A 6 4.97 19.09 1.67
CA LYS A 6 4.01 19.37 0.60
C LYS A 6 4.76 19.49 -0.72
N ILE A 7 4.12 19.07 -1.81
CA ILE A 7 4.71 19.13 -3.15
C ILE A 7 5.11 20.56 -3.54
N CYS A 8 4.34 21.56 -3.10
CA CYS A 8 4.66 22.98 -3.36
C CYS A 8 5.93 23.49 -2.68
N ASP A 9 6.41 22.79 -1.65
CA ASP A 9 7.59 23.17 -0.87
C ASP A 9 8.85 22.36 -1.27
N LEU A 10 8.76 21.62 -2.38
CA LEU A 10 9.84 20.83 -2.94
C LEU A 10 10.45 21.54 -4.15
N ASP A 11 11.78 21.44 -4.26
CA ASP A 11 12.47 21.75 -5.50
C ASP A 11 12.09 20.75 -6.59
N GLU A 12 12.46 21.06 -7.84
CA GLU A 12 12.28 20.14 -8.95
C GLU A 12 13.14 18.88 -8.78
N ILE A 13 12.51 17.78 -8.39
CA ILE A 13 13.17 16.48 -8.18
C ILE A 13 12.89 15.59 -9.40
N PRO A 14 13.84 15.41 -10.34
CA PRO A 14 13.70 14.48 -11.44
C PRO A 14 13.67 13.05 -10.90
N ILE A 15 12.88 12.17 -11.54
CA ILE A 15 12.81 10.75 -11.18
C ILE A 15 13.32 9.89 -12.33
N GLN A 16 13.89 8.74 -11.99
CA GLN A 16 14.29 7.72 -12.96
C GLN A 16 13.39 6.49 -12.84
N GLU A 17 12.76 6.30 -11.68
CA GLU A 17 11.90 5.17 -11.41
C GLU A 17 10.63 5.60 -10.67
N ALA A 18 9.51 5.03 -11.10
CA ALA A 18 8.23 5.10 -10.43
C ALA A 18 7.79 3.68 -10.07
N PHE A 19 7.27 3.49 -8.87
CA PHE A 19 6.78 2.19 -8.42
C PHE A 19 5.39 2.31 -7.78
N LEU A 20 4.39 1.74 -8.45
CA LEU A 20 3.02 1.59 -7.97
C LEU A 20 2.79 0.15 -7.58
N GLY A 21 2.94 -0.17 -6.29
CA GLY A 21 2.88 -1.55 -5.85
C GLY A 21 3.34 -1.72 -4.42
N THR A 22 2.53 -2.34 -3.56
CA THR A 22 2.89 -2.90 -2.25
C THR A 22 1.64 -3.53 -1.64
N CYS A 23 1.78 -4.22 -0.50
CA CYS A 23 0.63 -4.61 0.31
C CYS A 23 -0.21 -3.43 0.82
N THR A 24 0.32 -2.20 0.81
CA THR A 24 -0.40 -1.02 1.33
C THR A 24 -1.13 -0.23 0.26
N ASN A 25 -0.60 -0.13 -0.96
CA ASN A 25 -1.08 0.83 -1.96
C ASN A 25 -1.03 0.29 -3.39
N ALA A 26 -1.77 -0.81 -3.59
CA ALA A 26 -2.00 -1.48 -4.88
C ALA A 26 -3.33 -2.23 -4.90
N ARG A 27 -4.33 -1.71 -4.18
CA ARG A 27 -5.72 -2.19 -4.24
C ARG A 27 -6.36 -1.75 -5.55
N LEU A 28 -7.56 -2.25 -5.83
CA LEU A 28 -8.24 -1.96 -7.10
C LEU A 28 -8.38 -0.46 -7.34
N ASP A 29 -8.82 0.29 -6.33
CA ASP A 29 -8.97 1.74 -6.38
C ASP A 29 -7.66 2.49 -6.68
N ASP A 30 -6.56 2.07 -6.05
CA ASP A 30 -5.24 2.64 -6.29
C ASP A 30 -4.84 2.49 -7.77
N LEU A 31 -5.09 1.31 -8.34
CA LEU A 31 -4.82 1.01 -9.75
C LEU A 31 -5.73 1.80 -10.68
N LEU A 32 -7.03 1.91 -10.37
CA LEU A 32 -7.98 2.65 -11.20
C LEU A 32 -7.67 4.15 -11.22
N ILE A 33 -7.33 4.74 -10.07
CA ILE A 33 -6.93 6.15 -9.99
C ILE A 33 -5.68 6.39 -10.83
N ALA A 34 -4.65 5.56 -10.68
CA ALA A 34 -3.42 5.69 -11.46
C ALA A 34 -3.67 5.50 -12.98
N ALA A 35 -4.48 4.52 -13.37
CA ALA A 35 -4.84 4.28 -14.76
C ALA A 35 -5.58 5.48 -15.36
N SER A 36 -6.52 6.09 -14.63
CA SER A 36 -7.26 7.27 -15.11
C SER A 36 -6.35 8.46 -15.43
N ILE A 37 -5.25 8.62 -14.66
CA ILE A 37 -4.25 9.67 -14.88
C ILE A 37 -3.42 9.39 -16.13
N LEU A 38 -3.11 8.11 -16.39
CA LEU A 38 -2.28 7.64 -17.50
C LEU A 38 -3.03 7.45 -18.82
N GLU A 39 -4.36 7.41 -18.79
CA GLU A 39 -5.19 7.17 -19.97
C GLU A 39 -4.90 8.17 -21.11
N GLY A 40 -4.46 7.63 -22.24
CA GLY A 40 -4.09 8.40 -23.44
C GLY A 40 -2.75 9.14 -23.33
N LYS A 41 -1.96 8.88 -22.28
CA LYS A 41 -0.65 9.48 -22.03
C LYS A 41 0.43 8.39 -22.05
N LYS A 42 1.70 8.82 -22.05
CA LYS A 42 2.87 7.93 -22.00
C LYS A 42 3.75 8.31 -20.82
N VAL A 43 4.37 7.30 -20.21
CA VAL A 43 5.46 7.47 -19.26
C VAL A 43 6.61 8.21 -19.97
N LYS A 44 7.27 9.13 -19.27
CA LYS A 44 8.35 9.91 -19.86
C LYS A 44 9.53 9.02 -20.25
N THR A 45 10.13 9.30 -21.41
CA THR A 45 11.34 8.62 -21.86
C THR A 45 12.44 8.71 -20.79
N GLY A 46 13.04 7.56 -20.46
CA GLY A 46 14.06 7.45 -19.43
C GLY A 46 13.52 7.18 -18.02
N VAL A 47 12.20 7.20 -17.81
CA VAL A 47 11.57 6.78 -16.55
C VAL A 47 11.11 5.33 -16.66
N GLN A 48 11.52 4.50 -15.71
CA GLN A 48 10.99 3.15 -15.54
C GLN A 48 9.76 3.20 -14.63
N PHE A 49 8.61 2.76 -15.12
CA PHE A 49 7.40 2.69 -14.29
C PHE A 49 6.98 1.25 -14.09
N PHE A 50 7.06 0.78 -12.84
CA PHE A 50 6.71 -0.57 -12.43
C PHE A 50 5.36 -0.57 -11.70
N VAL A 51 4.48 -1.51 -12.07
CA VAL A 51 3.19 -1.70 -11.42
C VAL A 51 3.08 -3.12 -10.88
N ALA A 52 2.90 -3.29 -9.57
CA ALA A 52 2.72 -4.58 -8.91
C ALA A 52 1.35 -4.62 -8.18
N PRO A 53 0.33 -5.25 -8.77
CA PRO A 53 -0.97 -5.44 -8.12
C PRO A 53 -0.85 -6.19 -6.79
N ALA A 54 -1.67 -5.83 -5.80
CA ALA A 54 -1.58 -6.39 -4.45
C ALA A 54 -1.84 -7.91 -4.39
N SER A 55 -2.74 -8.42 -5.23
CA SER A 55 -3.09 -9.85 -5.29
C SER A 55 -3.50 -10.27 -6.69
N ARG A 56 -3.67 -11.57 -6.89
CA ARG A 56 -4.15 -12.14 -8.15
C ARG A 56 -5.58 -11.69 -8.46
N GLU A 57 -6.45 -11.63 -7.45
CA GLU A 57 -7.83 -11.20 -7.57
C GLU A 57 -7.90 -9.75 -8.06
N ILE A 58 -7.15 -8.86 -7.40
CA ILE A 58 -7.04 -7.45 -7.79
C ILE A 58 -6.48 -7.31 -9.21
N TYR A 59 -5.47 -8.11 -9.56
CA TYR A 59 -4.93 -8.09 -10.92
C TYR A 59 -5.98 -8.46 -11.98
N LEU A 60 -6.75 -9.53 -11.75
CA LEU A 60 -7.79 -9.97 -12.67
C LEU A 60 -8.93 -8.94 -12.78
N GLU A 61 -9.29 -8.29 -11.68
CA GLU A 61 -10.30 -7.22 -11.68
C GLU A 61 -9.82 -5.97 -12.40
N ALA A 62 -8.59 -5.52 -12.13
CA ALA A 62 -7.96 -4.40 -12.83
C ALA A 62 -7.82 -4.68 -14.34
N LEU A 63 -7.56 -5.93 -14.72
CA LEU A 63 -7.52 -6.36 -16.12
C LEU A 63 -8.91 -6.25 -16.77
N LYS A 64 -9.96 -6.76 -16.11
CA LYS A 64 -11.35 -6.66 -16.60
C LYS A 64 -11.82 -5.21 -16.75
N LYS A 65 -11.38 -4.32 -15.85
CA LYS A 65 -11.70 -2.89 -15.89
C LYS A 65 -10.79 -2.08 -16.83
N GLY A 66 -9.84 -2.72 -17.53
CA GLY A 66 -8.96 -2.08 -18.51
C GLY A 66 -7.75 -1.34 -17.93
N ALA A 67 -7.60 -1.26 -16.60
CA ALA A 67 -6.48 -0.55 -15.97
C ALA A 67 -5.12 -1.13 -16.35
N ILE A 68 -5.01 -2.46 -16.40
CA ILE A 68 -3.77 -3.14 -16.81
C ILE A 68 -3.41 -2.80 -18.26
N GLN A 69 -4.39 -2.75 -19.15
CA GLN A 69 -4.19 -2.35 -20.54
C GLN A 69 -3.68 -0.91 -20.61
N THR A 70 -4.29 0.02 -19.86
CA THR A 70 -3.85 1.42 -19.79
C THR A 70 -2.40 1.56 -19.33
N PHE A 71 -1.98 0.79 -18.32
CA PHE A 71 -0.60 0.80 -17.85
C PHE A 71 0.38 0.32 -18.93
N VAL A 72 0.09 -0.80 -19.59
CA VAL A 72 0.93 -1.35 -20.66
C VAL A 72 1.01 -0.37 -21.84
N GLU A 73 -0.13 0.18 -22.25
CA GLU A 73 -0.18 1.18 -23.32
C GLU A 73 0.59 2.45 -22.95
N ALA A 74 0.57 2.88 -21.69
CA ALA A 74 1.35 4.03 -21.23
C ALA A 74 2.86 3.77 -21.21
N GLY A 75 3.30 2.51 -21.32
CA GLY A 75 4.71 2.11 -21.26
C GLY A 75 5.17 1.64 -19.88
N ALA A 76 4.24 1.33 -18.96
CA ALA A 76 4.56 0.73 -17.68
C ALA A 76 4.85 -0.76 -17.82
N THR A 77 5.71 -1.29 -16.94
CA THR A 77 5.97 -2.72 -16.81
C THR A 77 5.15 -3.30 -15.66
N ILE A 78 4.33 -4.29 -15.98
CA ILE A 78 3.55 -5.03 -14.98
C ILE A 78 4.43 -6.11 -14.36
N LEU A 79 4.56 -6.08 -13.04
CA LEU A 79 5.26 -7.10 -12.26
C LEU A 79 4.29 -8.18 -11.79
N SER A 80 4.83 -9.32 -11.35
CA SER A 80 4.05 -10.34 -10.65
C SER A 80 3.45 -9.78 -9.36
N CYS A 81 2.29 -10.30 -8.95
CA CYS A 81 1.61 -9.91 -7.70
C CYS A 81 2.49 -10.27 -6.50
N SER A 82 3.32 -9.32 -6.12
CA SER A 82 4.41 -9.48 -5.15
C SER A 82 4.74 -8.12 -4.54
N CYS A 83 5.62 -8.11 -3.54
CA CYS A 83 6.07 -6.86 -2.94
C CYS A 83 6.98 -6.02 -3.85
N GLY A 84 7.36 -6.53 -5.03
CA GLY A 84 8.36 -5.91 -5.90
C GLY A 84 9.63 -5.56 -5.10
N PRO A 85 10.27 -4.42 -5.37
CA PRO A 85 11.51 -4.01 -4.71
C PRO A 85 11.32 -3.49 -3.27
N CYS A 86 10.11 -3.49 -2.69
CA CYS A 86 9.83 -2.87 -1.37
C CYS A 86 10.71 -3.40 -0.22
N LEU A 87 11.19 -4.65 -0.33
CA LEU A 87 12.09 -5.29 0.64
C LEU A 87 13.53 -5.44 0.11
N GLY A 88 13.87 -4.78 -0.98
CA GLY A 88 15.15 -4.92 -1.66
C GLY A 88 15.39 -6.28 -2.29
N LYS A 89 14.29 -6.97 -2.63
CA LYS A 89 14.29 -8.27 -3.31
C LYS A 89 13.34 -8.18 -4.50
N GLY A 90 13.54 -9.03 -5.51
CA GLY A 90 12.67 -9.03 -6.69
C GLY A 90 13.06 -8.00 -7.75
N GLN A 91 12.14 -7.74 -8.68
CA GLN A 91 12.36 -6.85 -9.82
C GLN A 91 12.15 -5.39 -9.44
N GLY A 92 12.81 -4.46 -10.15
CA GLY A 92 12.70 -3.02 -9.91
C GLY A 92 13.64 -2.49 -8.81
N ILE A 93 14.79 -3.14 -8.58
CA ILE A 93 15.80 -2.58 -7.67
C ILE A 93 16.44 -1.37 -8.38
N PRO A 94 16.42 -0.17 -7.77
CA PRO A 94 16.90 1.06 -8.40
C PRO A 94 18.42 1.10 -8.51
N ALA A 95 18.92 1.76 -9.56
CA ALA A 95 20.35 1.97 -9.75
C ALA A 95 20.93 3.07 -8.85
N ASP A 96 22.26 3.19 -8.86
CA ASP A 96 22.98 4.18 -8.06
C ASP A 96 22.58 5.62 -8.46
N GLY A 97 22.32 6.47 -7.47
CA GLY A 97 21.96 7.87 -7.66
C GLY A 97 20.54 8.11 -8.16
N TRP A 98 19.72 7.06 -8.34
CA TRP A 98 18.36 7.22 -8.84
C TRP A 98 17.40 7.73 -7.78
N ASN A 99 16.56 8.67 -8.19
CA ASN A 99 15.38 9.10 -7.46
C ASN A 99 14.19 8.22 -7.86
N VAL A 100 13.62 7.56 -6.86
CA VAL A 100 12.48 6.66 -6.98
C VAL A 100 11.28 7.30 -6.29
N ILE A 101 10.15 7.41 -7.00
CA ILE A 101 8.87 7.74 -6.37
C ILE A 101 8.04 6.47 -6.22
N SER A 102 7.56 6.17 -5.02
CA SER A 102 6.97 4.88 -4.70
C SER A 102 5.72 4.99 -3.83
N THR A 103 4.77 4.08 -4.05
CA THR A 103 3.64 3.84 -3.14
C THR A 103 4.00 2.90 -1.97
N ALA A 104 5.28 2.64 -1.73
CA ALA A 104 5.71 1.89 -0.56
C ALA A 104 5.44 2.63 0.75
N ASN A 105 5.47 1.88 1.85
CA ASN A 105 5.21 2.39 3.18
C ASN A 105 6.49 2.72 3.97
N ARG A 106 7.69 2.57 3.38
CA ARG A 106 9.00 2.79 4.04
C ARG A 106 10.04 3.21 3.01
N ASN A 107 10.89 4.17 3.38
CA ASN A 107 11.90 4.75 2.49
C ASN A 107 13.29 4.98 3.13
N PHE A 108 13.61 4.26 4.21
CA PHE A 108 14.95 4.35 4.77
C PHE A 108 16.02 3.86 3.78
N LEU A 109 17.25 4.33 3.93
CA LEU A 109 18.35 4.05 3.01
C LEU A 109 18.55 2.54 2.80
N GLY A 110 18.56 2.08 1.55
CA GLY A 110 18.68 0.66 1.22
C GLY A 110 17.41 -0.16 1.38
N ARG A 111 16.26 0.45 1.72
CA ARG A 111 15.00 -0.29 1.84
C ARG A 111 14.61 -1.00 0.56
N MET A 112 14.83 -0.36 -0.59
CA MET A 112 14.59 -0.95 -1.91
C MET A 112 15.82 -1.72 -2.44
N GLY A 113 16.73 -2.13 -1.57
CA GLY A 113 17.91 -2.95 -1.89
C GLY A 113 19.16 -2.11 -2.08
N ASN A 114 19.11 -1.11 -2.96
CA ASN A 114 20.25 -0.23 -3.19
C ASN A 114 20.33 0.89 -2.13
N LYS A 115 21.47 1.00 -1.45
CA LYS A 115 21.73 2.06 -0.46
C LYS A 115 22.10 3.41 -1.08
N LYS A 116 22.35 3.46 -2.39
CA LYS A 116 22.73 4.67 -3.12
C LYS A 116 21.57 5.28 -3.92
N SER A 117 20.36 4.74 -3.77
CA SER A 117 19.14 5.33 -4.33
C SER A 117 18.40 6.15 -3.29
N PHE A 118 17.56 7.07 -3.77
CA PHE A 118 16.73 7.94 -2.94
C PHE A 118 15.26 7.62 -3.18
N VAL A 119 14.52 7.34 -2.11
CA VAL A 119 13.13 6.87 -2.20
C VAL A 119 12.19 7.92 -1.60
N TYR A 120 11.23 8.36 -2.41
CA TYR A 120 10.18 9.32 -2.06
C TYR A 120 8.85 8.60 -2.03
N LEU A 121 8.14 8.70 -0.91
CA LEU A 121 6.84 8.05 -0.76
C LEU A 121 5.73 8.99 -1.18
N ALA A 122 4.80 8.48 -1.97
CA ALA A 122 3.69 9.27 -2.47
C ALA A 122 2.45 8.41 -2.74
N SER A 123 1.30 9.06 -2.90
CA SER A 123 0.06 8.38 -3.27
C SER A 123 0.12 7.80 -4.70
N PRO A 124 -0.72 6.80 -5.03
CA PRO A 124 -0.83 6.27 -6.39
C PRO A 124 -1.02 7.34 -7.46
N ALA A 125 -1.85 8.33 -7.17
CA ALA A 125 -2.10 9.46 -8.08
C ALA A 125 -0.82 10.25 -8.35
N THR A 126 -0.06 10.57 -7.30
CA THR A 126 1.18 11.34 -7.40
C THR A 126 2.26 10.55 -8.14
N VAL A 127 2.38 9.24 -7.88
CA VAL A 127 3.31 8.35 -8.59
C VAL A 127 2.99 8.32 -10.09
N ALA A 128 1.72 8.13 -10.47
CA ALA A 128 1.29 8.09 -11.86
C ALA A 128 1.56 9.42 -12.58
N ALA A 129 1.21 10.56 -11.96
CA ALA A 129 1.48 11.88 -12.51
C ALA A 129 2.98 12.14 -12.68
N SER A 130 3.78 11.73 -11.69
CA SER A 130 5.24 11.89 -11.71
C SER A 130 5.90 11.00 -12.76
N ALA A 131 5.39 9.79 -13.02
CA ALA A 131 5.87 8.93 -14.09
C ALA A 131 5.71 9.56 -15.48
N ILE A 132 4.62 10.31 -15.70
CA ILE A 132 4.36 11.06 -16.93
C ILE A 132 5.27 12.29 -17.02
N ALA A 133 5.49 13.00 -15.91
CA ALA A 133 6.32 14.21 -15.87
C ALA A 133 7.83 13.93 -15.89
N GLY A 134 8.24 12.74 -15.41
CA GLY A 134 9.61 12.35 -15.05
C GLY A 134 10.26 13.22 -13.99
N LYS A 135 9.44 13.82 -13.14
CA LYS A 135 9.82 14.50 -11.90
C LYS A 135 8.65 14.42 -10.92
N ILE A 136 8.91 14.65 -9.63
CA ILE A 136 7.86 14.68 -8.61
C ILE A 136 6.94 15.88 -8.90
N VAL A 137 5.65 15.62 -9.11
CA VAL A 137 4.65 16.66 -9.43
C VAL A 137 3.33 16.45 -8.69
N ASP A 138 2.54 17.52 -8.64
CA ASP A 138 1.20 17.48 -8.11
C ASP A 138 0.24 16.75 -9.07
N PRO A 139 -0.48 15.71 -8.62
CA PRO A 139 -1.38 14.97 -9.48
C PRO A 139 -2.62 15.77 -9.93
N ARG A 140 -2.97 16.87 -9.24
CA ARG A 140 -4.16 17.68 -9.56
C ARG A 140 -4.13 18.25 -10.98
N SER A 141 -2.94 18.54 -11.51
CA SER A 141 -2.75 19.00 -12.88
C SER A 141 -2.96 17.90 -13.93
N TYR A 142 -3.07 16.63 -13.52
CA TYR A 142 -3.15 15.47 -14.40
C TYR A 142 -4.49 14.75 -14.35
N LEU A 143 -5.35 15.08 -13.38
CA LEU A 143 -6.71 14.58 -13.28
C LEU A 143 -7.59 15.25 -14.35
N LYS A 144 -8.29 14.44 -15.17
CA LYS A 144 -9.36 14.94 -16.04
C LYS A 144 -10.58 15.31 -15.15
N GLY A 145 -11.41 16.27 -15.61
CA GLY A 145 -12.43 16.97 -14.81
C GLY A 145 -13.38 16.14 -13.92
N ASP A 146 -14.02 16.85 -12.98
CA ASP A 146 -14.89 16.36 -11.88
C ASP A 146 -14.46 15.04 -11.25
N ILE A 147 -13.57 15.15 -10.25
CA ILE A 147 -13.18 14.08 -9.32
C ILE A 147 -14.40 13.26 -8.86
N LYS A 148 -15.57 13.90 -8.71
CA LYS A 148 -16.85 13.28 -8.35
C LYS A 148 -17.29 12.11 -9.24
N LYS A 149 -16.95 12.09 -10.54
CA LYS A 149 -17.29 10.95 -11.44
C LYS A 149 -16.37 9.75 -11.22
N THR A 150 -15.08 9.99 -10.96
CA THR A 150 -14.16 8.93 -10.54
C THR A 150 -14.56 8.43 -9.15
N THR A 151 -14.93 9.34 -8.24
CA THR A 151 -15.51 9.01 -6.95
C THR A 151 -16.82 8.24 -7.09
N SER A 152 -17.65 8.46 -8.11
CA SER A 152 -18.89 7.67 -8.28
C SER A 152 -18.63 6.21 -8.72
N LEU A 153 -17.48 5.93 -9.34
CA LEU A 153 -17.00 4.55 -9.56
C LEU A 153 -16.47 3.93 -8.26
N LEU A 154 -15.86 4.73 -7.39
CA LEU A 154 -15.46 4.36 -6.01
C LEU A 154 -16.67 4.22 -5.06
N GLU A 155 -17.73 5.01 -5.23
CA GLU A 155 -18.95 4.99 -4.42
C GLU A 155 -19.73 3.68 -4.62
N LEU A 156 -19.49 2.96 -5.73
CA LEU A 156 -20.05 1.64 -5.95
C LEU A 156 -19.53 0.59 -4.94
N GLU A 157 -18.40 0.85 -4.28
CA GLU A 157 -17.83 0.00 -3.22
C GLU A 157 -18.26 0.44 -1.80
N SER A 158 -19.02 1.53 -1.64
CA SER A 158 -19.50 1.99 -0.32
C SER A 158 -20.56 1.09 0.32
N ARG A 159 -20.88 -0.07 -0.27
CA ARG A 159 -21.46 -1.20 0.48
C ARG A 159 -20.37 -1.92 1.28
N ILE A 160 -19.54 -1.19 2.02
CA ILE A 160 -18.86 -1.78 3.17
C ILE A 160 -20.00 -2.13 4.12
N LYS A 161 -20.38 -3.41 4.12
CA LYS A 161 -21.38 -3.92 5.04
C LYS A 161 -20.77 -3.74 6.42
N GLN A 162 -21.23 -2.74 7.16
CA GLN A 162 -20.72 -2.48 8.50
C GLN A 162 -20.83 -3.78 9.30
N THR A 163 -19.68 -4.32 9.68
CA THR A 163 -19.58 -5.59 10.39
C THR A 163 -20.19 -5.40 11.76
N LYS A 164 -20.89 -6.41 12.28
CA LYS A 164 -21.52 -6.30 13.58
C LYS A 164 -20.44 -6.15 14.64
N THR A 165 -20.59 -5.19 15.54
CA THR A 165 -19.77 -5.13 16.75
C THR A 165 -20.05 -6.37 17.58
N LEU A 166 -19.04 -7.22 17.73
CA LEU A 166 -19.04 -8.38 18.62
C LEU A 166 -18.47 -7.96 19.98
N VAL A 167 -19.13 -8.36 21.05
CA VAL A 167 -18.64 -8.20 22.42
C VAL A 167 -18.47 -9.61 22.98
N ILE A 168 -17.24 -9.98 23.30
CA ILE A 168 -16.93 -11.27 23.92
C ILE A 168 -17.23 -11.14 25.41
N SER A 169 -18.06 -12.03 25.94
CA SER A 169 -18.33 -12.04 27.39
C SER A 169 -17.13 -12.61 28.14
N SER A 170 -16.84 -12.09 29.33
CA SER A 170 -15.82 -12.66 30.22
C SER A 170 -16.12 -14.10 30.66
N SER A 171 -17.34 -14.58 30.43
CA SER A 171 -17.77 -15.96 30.72
C SER A 171 -17.73 -16.90 29.50
N GLU A 172 -17.33 -16.40 28.33
CA GLU A 172 -17.35 -17.16 27.07
C GLU A 172 -16.02 -17.90 26.88
N ASP A 173 -16.04 -19.24 26.96
CA ASP A 173 -14.85 -20.05 26.67
C ASP A 173 -14.73 -20.31 25.17
N ARG A 174 -13.73 -19.64 24.56
CA ARG A 174 -13.43 -19.76 23.13
C ARG A 174 -12.36 -20.81 22.81
N LYS A 175 -11.88 -21.56 23.80
CA LYS A 175 -10.85 -22.58 23.62
C LYS A 175 -11.46 -23.92 23.19
N ILE A 176 -11.26 -24.30 21.93
CA ILE A 176 -11.76 -25.54 21.33
C ILE A 176 -10.56 -26.40 20.90
N ASN A 177 -10.47 -27.64 21.38
CA ASN A 177 -9.40 -28.59 21.00
C ASN A 177 -7.98 -28.00 21.13
N ASN A 178 -7.72 -27.26 22.21
CA ASN A 178 -6.45 -26.59 22.48
C ASN A 178 -6.10 -25.42 21.53
N ALA A 179 -7.07 -24.92 20.76
CA ALA A 179 -6.95 -23.72 19.93
C ALA A 179 -8.02 -22.70 20.29
N TRP A 180 -7.67 -21.42 20.31
CA TRP A 180 -8.63 -20.34 20.51
C TRP A 180 -9.38 -20.06 19.21
N ASN A 181 -10.71 -20.02 19.27
CA ASN A 181 -11.56 -19.81 18.10
C ASN A 181 -12.10 -18.37 18.05
N TYR A 182 -11.58 -17.60 17.09
CA TYR A 182 -12.02 -16.24 16.76
C TYR A 182 -12.48 -16.13 15.30
N SER A 183 -12.90 -17.24 14.69
CA SER A 183 -13.27 -17.28 13.26
C SER A 183 -14.54 -16.50 12.92
N ASP A 184 -15.32 -16.14 13.93
CA ASP A 184 -16.50 -15.25 13.85
C ASP A 184 -16.13 -13.76 13.90
N ILE A 185 -14.89 -13.42 14.23
CA ILE A 185 -14.40 -12.04 14.29
C ILE A 185 -13.81 -11.63 12.95
N ASP A 186 -14.35 -10.54 12.41
CA ASP A 186 -13.86 -9.90 11.19
C ASP A 186 -13.07 -8.63 11.54
N ASP A 187 -12.22 -8.16 10.62
CA ASP A 187 -11.40 -6.94 10.77
C ASP A 187 -10.47 -6.92 12.01
N PHE A 188 -9.90 -8.07 12.34
CA PHE A 188 -8.95 -8.21 13.42
C PHE A 188 -7.68 -7.38 13.19
N ASN A 189 -7.42 -6.40 14.06
CA ASN A 189 -6.22 -5.59 13.96
C ASN A 189 -5.14 -5.99 14.97
N THR A 190 -3.90 -5.57 14.70
CA THR A 190 -2.76 -5.95 15.53
C THR A 190 -2.83 -5.38 16.94
N ASP A 191 -3.42 -4.20 17.13
CA ASP A 191 -3.55 -3.58 18.45
C ASP A 191 -4.52 -4.35 19.35
N GLN A 192 -5.56 -4.95 18.77
CA GLN A 192 -6.48 -5.86 19.47
C GLN A 192 -5.80 -7.18 19.85
N MET A 193 -4.80 -7.64 19.07
CA MET A 193 -4.01 -8.83 19.42
C MET A 193 -2.99 -8.53 20.49
N PHE A 194 -2.25 -7.44 20.34
CA PHE A 194 -1.17 -7.00 21.20
C PHE A 194 -0.93 -5.52 20.97
N ALA A 195 -1.11 -4.70 22.01
CA ALA A 195 -1.05 -3.25 21.88
C ALA A 195 0.28 -2.79 21.25
N GLY A 196 0.20 -2.02 20.17
CA GLY A 196 1.37 -1.51 19.44
C GLY A 196 2.35 -0.73 20.33
N SER A 197 1.83 -0.06 21.37
CA SER A 197 2.64 0.64 22.38
C SER A 197 3.63 -0.25 23.10
N LEU A 198 3.37 -1.55 23.22
CA LEU A 198 4.24 -2.52 23.90
C LEU A 198 5.28 -3.17 22.97
N THR A 199 5.15 -2.96 21.66
CA THR A 199 5.95 -3.66 20.63
C THR A 199 7.46 -3.43 20.76
N TYR A 200 7.87 -2.28 21.27
CA TYR A 200 9.29 -1.94 21.46
C TYR A 200 9.78 -2.14 22.90
N ASP A 201 8.86 -2.30 23.86
CA ASP A 201 9.18 -2.52 25.27
C ASP A 201 9.29 -4.00 25.62
N ILE A 202 8.54 -4.85 24.92
CA ILE A 202 8.53 -6.30 25.11
C ILE A 202 9.16 -6.97 23.89
N LYS A 203 10.28 -7.68 24.11
CA LYS A 203 10.92 -8.45 23.05
C LYS A 203 10.01 -9.60 22.62
N SER A 204 9.92 -9.83 21.31
CA SER A 204 9.16 -10.96 20.73
C SER A 204 9.64 -12.34 21.19
N ALA A 205 10.84 -12.45 21.76
CA ALA A 205 11.37 -13.69 22.35
C ALA A 205 10.85 -13.96 23.78
N ASP A 206 10.34 -12.94 24.49
CA ASP A 206 9.92 -13.04 25.90
C ASP A 206 8.43 -13.44 25.97
N GLY A 207 8.10 -14.67 25.55
CA GLY A 207 6.72 -15.16 25.45
C GLY A 207 5.90 -14.99 26.74
N GLU A 208 6.49 -15.25 27.90
CA GLU A 208 5.81 -15.11 29.20
C GLU A 208 5.31 -13.69 29.49
N LYS A 209 6.07 -12.67 29.05
CA LYS A 209 5.65 -11.26 29.21
C LYS A 209 4.55 -10.89 28.23
N ILE A 210 4.57 -11.48 27.05
CA ILE A 210 3.59 -11.21 25.98
C ILE A 210 2.21 -11.72 26.39
N VAL A 211 2.12 -12.93 26.97
CA VAL A 211 0.85 -13.61 27.27
C VAL A 211 -0.13 -12.72 28.05
N SER A 212 0.34 -12.01 29.08
CA SER A 212 -0.51 -11.14 29.91
C SER A 212 -1.09 -9.90 29.22
N HIS A 213 -0.66 -9.62 27.99
CA HIS A 213 -1.07 -8.47 27.19
C HIS A 213 -1.82 -8.85 25.92
N LEU A 214 -1.88 -10.14 25.59
CA LEU A 214 -2.57 -10.62 24.41
C LEU A 214 -4.08 -10.47 24.58
N PHE A 215 -4.77 -10.01 23.54
CA PHE A 215 -6.23 -9.84 23.48
C PHE A 215 -6.85 -8.95 24.58
N LYS A 216 -6.03 -8.15 25.27
CA LYS A 216 -6.50 -7.27 26.35
C LYS A 216 -7.49 -6.23 25.82
N GLY A 217 -8.66 -6.11 26.46
CA GLY A 217 -9.76 -5.24 26.01
C GLY A 217 -10.60 -5.81 24.87
N LEU A 218 -10.29 -7.02 24.40
CA LEU A 218 -11.06 -7.76 23.41
C LEU A 218 -11.63 -9.05 24.03
N ASP A 219 -10.79 -9.86 24.67
CA ASP A 219 -11.17 -11.12 25.34
C ASP A 219 -10.46 -11.21 26.70
N GLU A 220 -11.17 -10.84 27.76
CA GLU A 220 -10.63 -10.88 29.13
C GLU A 220 -10.47 -12.32 29.66
N SER A 221 -11.00 -13.32 28.96
CA SER A 221 -10.81 -14.73 29.29
C SER A 221 -9.57 -15.34 28.64
N PHE A 222 -8.92 -14.58 27.75
CA PHE A 222 -7.68 -15.00 27.10
C PHE A 222 -6.52 -14.97 28.11
N ALA A 223 -6.04 -16.19 28.42
CA ALA A 223 -4.94 -16.53 29.33
C ALA A 223 -5.30 -16.69 30.83
#